data_AF-A0A9W8Q4T8-F1
#
_entry.id   AF-A0A9W8Q4T8-F1
#
_cell.length_a   1.000
_cell.length_b   1.000
_cell.length_c   1.000
_cell.angle_alpha   90.00
_cell.angle_beta   90.00
_cell.angle_gamma   90.00
#
_symmetry.space_group_name_H-M   'P 1'
#
loop_
_entity.id
_entity.type
_entity.pdbx_description
1 polymer ?
#
loop_
_entity_poly.entity_id
_entity_poly.type
_entity_poly.pdbx_seq_one_letter_code
_entity_poly.pdbx_strand_id
1 'polypeptide(L)'
;MSALTEDTNFKVYCTASRLTEEEIYRFLYSDVYDSLEDLKEQFTIKSVPGQRPLEIFRYQNNNYKTPGYSEQDYFLIVDSADAKKDGLLLCNLKADHGFPDAVRSVPDEAAIEAASLSIANTDWFEARENAFVTEEPPMRRLVVYDNRASKEPNSFLRLAEAVDNGLHYVFNDPDNDEPPPLEQSLDDLFRYTAVELDGHVSTNELCKQHQRRAEETNLDQDRFAVVDDRFPEKGVLLLQVEPRREFHCKPPAAGELLWWNAIGLMSWHEIEEFASHHSGMEYRWTVDCMTRLQREAGSGSKDPDTGVANSDDSDHVEKGEATQHAEKRRFRYYSTRLGKVIASMEPYEVPSTFTRPREESDGVGEDGQIGPVEDTFVEELPWDYYLKKDDAK
;
A
#
# COMPACT_ATOMS: atom_id res chain seq x y z
N MET A 1 -36.98 -1.35 26.36
CA MET A 1 -36.10 -0.64 25.41
C MET A 1 -35.04 -1.65 25.01
N SER A 2 -35.08 -2.13 23.77
CA SER A 2 -34.10 -3.08 23.26
C SER A 2 -32.74 -2.38 23.23
N ALA A 3 -31.72 -2.99 23.83
CA ALA A 3 -30.35 -2.60 23.57
C ALA A 3 -30.14 -2.70 22.05
N LEU A 4 -29.60 -1.65 21.45
CA LEU A 4 -28.99 -1.73 20.13
C LEU A 4 -27.80 -2.68 20.32
N THR A 5 -27.95 -3.95 19.95
CA THR A 5 -26.82 -4.84 19.73
C THR A 5 -25.97 -4.17 18.66
N GLU A 6 -24.81 -3.66 19.04
CA GLU A 6 -23.83 -3.17 18.08
C GLU A 6 -23.49 -4.34 17.16
N ASP A 7 -23.79 -4.17 15.88
CA ASP A 7 -23.63 -5.18 14.86
C ASP A 7 -22.13 -5.28 14.51
N THR A 8 -21.39 -6.03 15.34
CA THR A 8 -19.93 -6.25 15.26
C THR A 8 -19.49 -7.11 14.08
N ASN A 9 -20.44 -7.68 13.34
CA ASN A 9 -20.14 -8.60 12.25
C ASN A 9 -19.50 -7.86 11.07
N PHE A 10 -18.58 -8.51 10.36
CA PHE A 10 -18.06 -8.03 9.09
C PHE A 10 -19.20 -7.83 8.09
N LYS A 11 -19.17 -6.71 7.38
CA LYS A 11 -20.21 -6.41 6.38
C LYS A 11 -19.82 -6.99 5.04
N VAL A 12 -20.76 -7.70 4.43
CA VAL A 12 -20.66 -8.19 3.05
C VAL A 12 -21.79 -7.54 2.25
N TYR A 13 -21.45 -6.65 1.34
CA TYR A 13 -22.42 -5.98 0.49
C TYR A 13 -22.57 -6.74 -0.82
N CYS A 14 -23.79 -7.17 -1.15
CA CYS A 14 -24.09 -7.85 -2.40
C CYS A 14 -24.79 -6.89 -3.37
N THR A 15 -24.09 -6.50 -4.43
CA THR A 15 -24.65 -5.65 -5.51
C THR A 15 -25.18 -6.50 -6.67
N ALA A 16 -24.79 -7.77 -6.74
CA ALA A 16 -25.28 -8.73 -7.72
C ALA A 16 -26.75 -9.12 -7.46
N SER A 17 -27.61 -8.94 -8.45
CA SER A 17 -29.06 -9.13 -8.32
C SER A 17 -29.55 -10.59 -8.27
N ARG A 18 -28.66 -11.57 -8.47
CA ARG A 18 -29.01 -12.98 -8.67
C ARG A 18 -28.50 -13.93 -7.60
N LEU A 19 -27.78 -13.43 -6.60
CA LEU A 19 -27.20 -14.25 -5.53
C LEU A 19 -28.09 -14.23 -4.29
N THR A 20 -28.33 -15.41 -3.73
CA THR A 20 -28.95 -15.57 -2.42
C THR A 20 -27.91 -15.43 -1.32
N GLU A 21 -28.37 -15.12 -0.11
CA GLU A 21 -27.53 -15.00 1.07
C GLU A 21 -26.77 -16.30 1.39
N GLU A 22 -27.45 -17.44 1.26
CA GLU A 22 -26.87 -18.76 1.49
C GLU A 22 -25.79 -19.11 0.44
N GLU A 23 -25.94 -18.68 -0.80
CA GLU A 23 -24.89 -18.85 -1.82
C GLU A 23 -23.65 -18.03 -1.48
N ILE A 24 -23.82 -16.80 -1.00
CA ILE A 24 -22.71 -15.94 -0.59
C ILE A 24 -21.99 -16.52 0.61
N TYR A 25 -22.69 -16.97 1.65
CA TYR A 25 -22.05 -17.64 2.78
C TYR A 25 -21.25 -18.87 2.35
N ARG A 26 -21.74 -19.63 1.37
CA ARG A 26 -20.97 -20.76 0.82
C ARG A 26 -19.76 -20.35 -0.02
N PHE A 27 -19.73 -19.14 -0.55
CA PHE A 27 -18.53 -18.63 -1.22
C PHE A 27 -17.47 -18.24 -0.19
N LEU A 28 -17.88 -17.60 0.90
CA LEU A 28 -16.98 -17.13 1.96
C LEU A 28 -16.49 -18.25 2.89
N TYR A 29 -17.16 -19.41 2.90
CA TYR A 29 -16.81 -20.53 3.77
C TYR A 29 -15.45 -21.14 3.39
N SER A 30 -14.54 -21.14 4.35
CA SER A 30 -13.25 -21.84 4.32
C SER A 30 -13.17 -22.92 5.41
N ASP A 31 -12.14 -23.77 5.35
CA ASP A 31 -11.84 -24.79 6.36
C ASP A 31 -11.36 -24.23 7.71
N VAL A 32 -11.09 -22.92 7.77
CA VAL A 32 -10.78 -22.20 9.02
C VAL A 32 -12.03 -22.05 9.91
N TYR A 33 -13.23 -22.16 9.34
CA TYR A 33 -14.49 -22.12 10.09
C TYR A 33 -14.99 -23.53 10.40
N ASP A 34 -15.23 -23.80 11.68
CA ASP A 34 -15.75 -25.09 12.16
C ASP A 34 -17.11 -25.45 11.52
N SER A 35 -17.93 -24.45 11.22
CA SER A 35 -19.21 -24.60 10.51
C SER A 35 -19.64 -23.34 9.77
N LEU A 36 -20.62 -23.50 8.86
CA LEU A 36 -21.27 -22.36 8.18
C LEU A 36 -21.99 -21.43 9.17
N GLU A 37 -22.39 -21.95 10.32
CA GLU A 37 -23.10 -21.19 11.33
C GLU A 37 -22.13 -20.27 12.10
N ASP A 38 -20.89 -20.71 12.34
CA ASP A 38 -19.84 -19.85 12.90
C ASP A 38 -19.48 -18.70 11.95
N LEU A 39 -19.48 -18.96 10.64
CA LEU A 39 -19.30 -17.92 9.62
C LEU A 39 -20.45 -16.90 9.64
N LYS A 40 -21.70 -17.34 9.82
CA LYS A 40 -22.88 -16.46 9.92
C LYS A 40 -22.87 -15.60 11.18
N GLU A 41 -22.22 -16.06 12.24
CA GLU A 41 -21.99 -15.24 13.44
C GLU A 41 -20.96 -14.13 13.20
N GLN A 42 -20.05 -14.31 12.24
CA GLN A 42 -19.00 -13.33 11.93
C GLN A 42 -19.35 -12.37 10.79
N PHE A 43 -20.10 -12.82 9.78
CA PHE A 43 -20.41 -12.02 8.59
C PHE A 43 -21.91 -11.72 8.48
N THR A 44 -22.24 -10.47 8.17
CA THR A 44 -23.61 -10.03 7.86
C THR A 44 -23.70 -9.59 6.42
N ILE A 45 -24.59 -10.25 5.67
CA ILE A 45 -24.83 -9.94 4.26
C ILE A 45 -25.90 -8.84 4.13
N LYS A 46 -25.61 -7.84 3.30
CA LYS A 46 -26.50 -6.73 2.96
C LYS A 46 -26.74 -6.69 1.46
N SER A 47 -27.98 -6.95 1.03
CA SER A 47 -28.36 -6.86 -0.37
C SER A 47 -28.56 -5.39 -0.77
N VAL A 48 -27.77 -4.92 -1.74
CA VAL A 48 -27.76 -3.55 -2.27
C VAL A 48 -27.66 -3.57 -3.81
N PRO A 49 -28.64 -4.20 -4.49
CA PRO A 49 -28.53 -4.50 -5.92
C PRO A 49 -28.34 -3.23 -6.76
N GLY A 50 -27.37 -3.27 -7.66
CA GLY A 50 -27.07 -2.19 -8.60
C GLY A 50 -26.33 -0.98 -8.02
N GLN A 51 -26.00 -0.97 -6.72
CA GLN A 51 -25.13 0.07 -6.16
C GLN A 51 -23.68 -0.15 -6.62
N ARG A 52 -22.97 0.95 -6.84
CA ARG A 52 -21.54 0.93 -7.17
C ARG A 52 -20.69 0.83 -5.89
N PRO A 53 -19.47 0.25 -5.95
CA PRO A 53 -18.60 0.16 -4.79
C PRO A 53 -18.39 1.50 -4.05
N LEU A 54 -18.10 2.59 -4.76
CA LEU A 54 -17.91 3.90 -4.11
C LEU A 54 -19.16 4.44 -3.39
N GLU A 55 -20.36 4.05 -3.80
CA GLU A 55 -21.60 4.41 -3.08
C GLU A 55 -21.67 3.67 -1.74
N ILE A 56 -21.22 2.42 -1.70
CA ILE A 56 -21.10 1.60 -0.50
C ILE A 56 -20.03 2.18 0.44
N PHE A 57 -18.87 2.59 -0.07
CA PHE A 57 -17.84 3.29 0.73
C PHE A 57 -18.39 4.55 1.38
N ARG A 58 -19.10 5.40 0.61
CA ARG A 58 -19.72 6.62 1.15
C ARG A 58 -20.78 6.29 2.21
N TYR A 59 -21.59 5.27 1.97
CA TYR A 59 -22.58 4.80 2.94
C TYR A 59 -21.90 4.32 4.23
N GLN A 60 -20.89 3.45 4.12
CA GLN A 60 -20.16 2.92 5.26
C GLN A 60 -19.50 4.06 6.04
N ASN A 61 -18.80 4.97 5.37
CA ASN A 61 -18.14 6.13 5.99
C ASN A 61 -19.13 7.03 6.75
N ASN A 62 -20.30 7.31 6.17
CA ASN A 62 -21.30 8.20 6.79
C ASN A 62 -22.04 7.58 7.97
N ASN A 63 -22.14 6.24 7.99
CA ASN A 63 -22.85 5.52 9.05
C ASN A 63 -21.90 4.99 10.14
N TYR A 64 -20.60 5.03 9.91
CA TYR A 64 -19.59 4.69 10.90
C TYR A 64 -19.32 5.89 11.84
N LYS A 65 -19.58 5.71 13.14
CA LYS A 65 -19.42 6.76 14.17
C LYS A 65 -18.64 6.32 15.41
N THR A 66 -18.10 5.10 15.43
CA THR A 66 -17.54 4.52 16.65
C THR A 66 -16.00 4.51 16.56
N PRO A 67 -15.26 5.22 17.43
CA PRO A 67 -13.82 5.47 17.22
C PRO A 67 -12.87 4.29 17.47
N GLY A 68 -13.36 3.06 17.67
CA GLY A 68 -12.58 2.02 18.35
C GLY A 68 -12.56 0.62 17.75
N TYR A 69 -13.23 0.36 16.62
CA TYR A 69 -13.26 -0.99 16.03
C TYR A 69 -12.68 -0.99 14.62
N SER A 70 -11.49 -1.59 14.47
CA SER A 70 -10.79 -1.91 13.21
C SER A 70 -11.61 -2.85 12.32
N GLU A 71 -12.46 -3.69 12.91
CA GLU A 71 -13.26 -4.72 12.22
C GLU A 71 -14.30 -4.14 11.24
N GLN A 72 -14.58 -2.83 11.30
CA GLN A 72 -15.52 -2.16 10.40
C GLN A 72 -14.84 -1.26 9.36
N ASP A 73 -13.51 -1.13 9.44
CA ASP A 73 -12.71 -0.47 8.40
C ASP A 73 -12.56 -1.38 7.18
N TYR A 74 -12.65 -2.69 7.40
CA TYR A 74 -12.64 -3.70 6.36
C TYR A 74 -14.04 -4.26 6.09
N PHE A 75 -14.38 -4.42 4.82
CA PHE A 75 -15.64 -5.03 4.41
C PHE A 75 -15.51 -5.66 3.02
N LEU A 76 -16.46 -6.52 2.66
CA LEU A 76 -16.46 -7.22 1.39
C LEU A 76 -17.57 -6.69 0.47
N ILE A 77 -17.32 -6.67 -0.84
CA ILE A 77 -18.34 -6.41 -1.86
C ILE A 77 -18.38 -7.58 -2.85
N VAL A 78 -19.55 -8.20 -2.98
CA VAL A 78 -19.88 -9.20 -4.00
C VAL A 78 -20.60 -8.49 -5.14
N ASP A 79 -19.88 -8.25 -6.24
CA ASP A 79 -20.35 -7.50 -7.39
C ASP A 79 -20.54 -8.31 -8.67
N SER A 80 -20.08 -9.57 -8.68
CA SER A 80 -20.33 -10.52 -9.77
C SER A 80 -21.27 -11.65 -9.34
N ALA A 81 -22.09 -12.12 -10.29
CA ALA A 81 -22.86 -13.34 -10.12
C ALA A 81 -21.99 -14.62 -10.21
N ASP A 82 -20.79 -14.52 -10.80
CA ASP A 82 -19.78 -15.58 -10.88
C ASP A 82 -18.60 -15.29 -9.93
N ALA A 83 -18.93 -14.87 -8.70
CA ALA A 83 -17.96 -14.43 -7.70
C ALA A 83 -16.87 -15.46 -7.37
N LYS A 84 -17.12 -16.75 -7.60
CA LYS A 84 -16.09 -17.79 -7.46
C LYS A 84 -14.94 -17.63 -8.45
N LYS A 85 -15.25 -17.22 -9.67
CA LYS A 85 -14.28 -17.04 -10.74
C LYS A 85 -13.74 -15.62 -10.77
N ASP A 86 -14.63 -14.65 -10.63
CA ASP A 86 -14.28 -13.23 -10.74
C ASP A 86 -13.69 -12.69 -9.42
N GLY A 87 -13.87 -13.41 -8.31
CA GLY A 87 -13.52 -12.96 -6.97
C GLY A 87 -14.48 -11.91 -6.43
N LEU A 88 -14.12 -11.36 -5.28
CA LEU A 88 -14.85 -10.29 -4.60
C LEU A 88 -13.89 -9.17 -4.18
N LEU A 89 -14.43 -7.98 -3.92
CA LEU A 89 -13.64 -6.85 -3.45
C LEU A 89 -13.48 -6.91 -1.93
N LEU A 90 -12.25 -7.10 -1.46
CA LEU A 90 -11.87 -6.78 -0.09
C LEU A 90 -11.55 -5.28 -0.05
N CYS A 91 -12.29 -4.55 0.79
CA CYS A 91 -12.29 -3.09 0.81
C CYS A 91 -11.70 -2.58 2.12
N ASN A 92 -10.86 -1.53 2.03
CA ASN A 92 -10.37 -0.78 3.17
C ASN A 92 -10.90 0.65 3.14
N LEU A 93 -11.76 0.97 4.10
CA LEU A 93 -12.39 2.28 4.27
C LEU A 93 -11.38 3.36 4.69
N LYS A 94 -10.35 2.98 5.44
CA LYS A 94 -9.36 3.88 6.04
C LYS A 94 -7.93 3.45 5.67
N ALA A 95 -7.67 3.29 4.38
CA ALA A 95 -6.32 3.01 3.91
C ALA A 95 -5.35 4.15 4.30
N ASP A 96 -4.08 3.83 4.48
CA ASP A 96 -3.07 4.77 4.98
C ASP A 96 -2.80 5.96 4.06
N HIS A 97 -3.17 5.86 2.78
CA HIS A 97 -3.12 6.98 1.84
C HIS A 97 -4.34 7.92 1.93
N GLY A 98 -5.33 7.57 2.75
CA GLY A 98 -6.51 8.40 3.04
C GLY A 98 -7.66 8.27 2.02
N PHE A 99 -7.56 7.39 1.03
CA PHE A 99 -8.61 7.16 0.03
C PHE A 99 -9.25 5.76 0.17
N PRO A 100 -10.50 5.58 -0.30
CA PRO A 100 -11.06 4.25 -0.51
C PRO A 100 -10.12 3.36 -1.32
N ASP A 101 -9.85 2.17 -0.81
CA ASP A 101 -8.97 1.20 -1.47
C ASP A 101 -9.60 -0.19 -1.48
N ALA A 102 -9.23 -0.99 -2.46
CA ALA A 102 -9.68 -2.37 -2.54
C ALA A 102 -8.70 -3.24 -3.31
N VAL A 103 -8.76 -4.53 -3.00
CA VAL A 103 -8.15 -5.61 -3.76
C VAL A 103 -9.22 -6.62 -4.14
N ARG A 104 -8.95 -7.42 -5.17
CA ARG A 104 -9.86 -8.46 -5.62
C ARG A 104 -9.24 -9.81 -5.31
N SER A 105 -9.93 -10.62 -4.51
CA SER A 105 -9.42 -11.88 -3.98
C SER A 105 -10.46 -12.99 -4.13
N VAL A 106 -10.03 -14.25 -4.01
CA VAL A 106 -10.94 -15.40 -4.02
C VAL A 106 -11.85 -15.31 -2.79
N PRO A 107 -13.15 -15.70 -2.88
CA PRO A 107 -14.09 -15.39 -1.80
C PRO A 107 -13.75 -15.90 -0.40
N ASP A 108 -13.19 -17.10 -0.27
CA ASP A 108 -12.80 -17.70 1.00
C ASP A 108 -11.51 -17.07 1.55
N GLU A 109 -10.52 -16.84 0.69
CA GLU A 109 -9.30 -16.09 1.04
C GLU A 109 -9.63 -14.67 1.52
N ALA A 110 -10.53 -13.97 0.83
CA ALA A 110 -10.95 -12.63 1.22
C ALA A 110 -11.65 -12.60 2.59
N ALA A 111 -12.39 -13.66 2.93
CA ALA A 111 -13.01 -13.79 4.25
C ALA A 111 -11.95 -13.98 5.35
N ILE A 112 -10.96 -14.85 5.11
CA ILE A 112 -9.83 -15.07 6.03
C ILE A 112 -9.02 -13.78 6.18
N GLU A 113 -8.71 -13.11 5.09
CA GLU A 113 -7.91 -11.89 5.07
C GLU A 113 -8.63 -10.73 5.78
N ALA A 114 -9.93 -10.56 5.56
CA ALA A 114 -10.74 -9.58 6.31
C ALA A 114 -10.69 -9.84 7.82
N ALA A 115 -10.80 -11.09 8.24
CA ALA A 115 -10.69 -11.47 9.66
C ALA A 115 -9.27 -11.25 10.21
N SER A 116 -8.23 -11.57 9.42
CA SER A 116 -6.83 -11.37 9.81
C SER A 116 -6.49 -9.89 9.99
N LEU A 117 -6.94 -9.04 9.07
CA LEU A 117 -6.79 -7.59 9.12
C LEU A 117 -7.48 -6.97 10.35
N SER A 118 -8.63 -7.51 10.74
CA SER A 118 -9.42 -6.98 11.86
C SER A 118 -8.73 -7.14 13.21
N ILE A 119 -8.01 -8.26 13.38
CA ILE A 119 -7.25 -8.59 14.59
C ILE A 119 -5.78 -8.16 14.50
N ALA A 120 -5.41 -7.42 13.45
CA ALA A 120 -4.06 -6.96 13.17
C ALA A 120 -3.01 -8.09 13.11
N ASN A 121 -3.41 -9.26 12.60
CA ASN A 121 -2.49 -10.37 12.32
C ASN A 121 -1.75 -10.20 10.97
N THR A 122 -2.31 -9.39 10.07
CA THR A 122 -1.67 -8.85 8.86
C THR A 122 -2.07 -7.38 8.74
N ASP A 123 -1.46 -6.66 7.81
CA ASP A 123 -1.79 -5.27 7.52
C ASP A 123 -2.26 -5.08 6.06
N TRP A 124 -2.77 -3.88 5.77
CA TRP A 124 -3.31 -3.58 4.44
C TRP A 124 -2.23 -3.56 3.36
N PHE A 125 -0.98 -3.28 3.72
CA PHE A 125 0.13 -3.27 2.79
C PHE A 125 0.41 -4.69 2.31
N GLU A 126 0.55 -5.65 3.23
CA GLU A 126 0.73 -7.08 2.91
C GLU A 126 -0.47 -7.64 2.12
N ALA A 127 -1.70 -7.31 2.52
CA ALA A 127 -2.90 -7.75 1.80
C ALA A 127 -2.90 -7.28 0.34
N ARG A 128 -2.43 -6.06 0.11
CA ARG A 128 -2.23 -5.53 -1.25
C ARG A 128 -1.15 -6.29 -1.99
N GLU A 129 -0.01 -6.57 -1.38
CA GLU A 129 1.07 -7.30 -2.05
C GLU A 129 0.66 -8.74 -2.42
N ASN A 130 -0.05 -9.42 -1.52
CA ASN A 130 -0.51 -10.79 -1.76
C ASN A 130 -1.47 -10.87 -2.94
N ALA A 131 -2.38 -9.90 -3.06
CA ALA A 131 -3.40 -9.92 -4.10
C ALA A 131 -2.81 -10.06 -5.52
N PHE A 132 -1.67 -9.42 -5.84
CA PHE A 132 -1.09 -9.51 -7.19
C PHE A 132 -0.16 -10.72 -7.39
N VAL A 133 0.22 -11.42 -6.31
CA VAL A 133 0.98 -12.68 -6.41
C VAL A 133 0.03 -13.85 -6.69
N THR A 134 -1.20 -13.79 -6.20
CA THR A 134 -2.19 -14.86 -6.39
C THR A 134 -2.60 -15.01 -7.86
N GLU A 135 -2.59 -16.25 -8.35
CA GLU A 135 -2.99 -16.56 -9.74
C GLU A 135 -4.52 -16.47 -9.95
N GLU A 136 -5.31 -16.54 -8.87
CA GLU A 136 -6.77 -16.48 -8.88
C GLU A 136 -7.31 -15.45 -7.84
N PRO A 137 -8.40 -14.72 -8.14
CA PRO A 137 -9.00 -14.55 -9.46
C PRO A 137 -7.98 -13.93 -10.42
N PRO A 138 -8.03 -14.22 -11.73
CA PRO A 138 -6.97 -13.83 -12.65
C PRO A 138 -6.88 -12.30 -12.75
N MET A 139 -5.96 -11.72 -11.98
CA MET A 139 -5.69 -10.30 -12.02
C MET A 139 -4.63 -10.06 -13.07
N ARG A 140 -5.07 -9.55 -14.21
CA ARG A 140 -4.17 -9.27 -15.31
C ARG A 140 -3.29 -8.08 -14.95
N ARG A 141 -1.98 -8.26 -15.10
CA ARG A 141 -1.04 -7.14 -14.95
C ARG A 141 -1.34 -6.07 -15.99
N LEU A 142 -1.23 -4.82 -15.56
CA LEU A 142 -1.36 -3.65 -16.44
C LEU A 142 -0.04 -3.42 -17.18
N VAL A 143 -0.08 -2.65 -18.26
CA VAL A 143 1.15 -2.33 -19.02
C VAL A 143 1.48 -0.86 -18.86
N VAL A 144 2.76 -0.54 -18.66
CA VAL A 144 3.27 0.83 -18.77
C VAL A 144 4.24 0.90 -19.96
N TYR A 145 3.96 1.80 -20.89
CA TYR A 145 4.77 1.98 -22.10
C TYR A 145 5.69 3.20 -21.99
N ASP A 146 6.93 3.05 -22.42
CA ASP A 146 7.79 4.21 -22.77
C ASP A 146 7.52 4.63 -24.21
N ASN A 147 6.77 5.72 -24.38
CA ASN A 147 6.45 6.33 -25.68
C ASN A 147 7.13 7.71 -25.86
N ARG A 148 8.19 7.99 -25.10
CA ARG A 148 8.95 9.24 -25.22
C ARG A 148 9.78 9.26 -26.51
N ALA A 149 9.91 10.45 -27.12
CA ALA A 149 10.76 10.64 -28.29
C ALA A 149 12.25 10.69 -27.89
N SER A 150 12.55 11.25 -26.71
CA SER A 150 13.91 11.29 -26.15
C SER A 150 14.03 10.32 -24.99
N LYS A 151 14.85 9.28 -25.17
CA LYS A 151 15.11 8.29 -24.13
C LYS A 151 16.45 8.58 -23.48
N GLU A 152 16.42 9.14 -22.27
CA GLU A 152 17.62 9.13 -21.44
C GLU A 152 17.87 7.68 -20.94
N PRO A 153 19.10 7.15 -21.06
CA PRO A 153 19.43 5.82 -20.58
C PRO A 153 19.03 5.63 -19.12
N ASN A 154 18.35 4.53 -18.80
CA ASN A 154 17.91 4.14 -17.45
C ASN A 154 16.87 5.07 -16.77
N SER A 155 16.33 6.06 -17.49
CA SER A 155 15.28 6.94 -16.95
C SER A 155 13.92 6.26 -16.87
N PHE A 156 13.64 5.30 -17.76
CA PHE A 156 12.32 4.68 -17.82
C PHE A 156 12.01 3.85 -16.57
N LEU A 157 12.99 3.12 -16.03
CA LEU A 157 12.82 2.35 -14.79
C LEU A 157 12.24 3.22 -13.67
N ARG A 158 12.83 4.38 -13.41
CA ARG A 158 12.35 5.31 -12.37
C ARG A 158 10.96 5.87 -12.64
N LEU A 159 10.62 6.08 -13.91
CA LEU A 159 9.29 6.56 -14.28
C LEU A 159 8.25 5.45 -14.13
N ALA A 160 8.58 4.22 -14.53
CA ALA A 160 7.74 3.05 -14.39
C ALA A 160 7.53 2.70 -12.92
N GLU A 161 8.57 2.72 -12.08
CA GLU A 161 8.48 2.59 -10.62
C GLU A 161 7.54 3.63 -10.00
N ALA A 162 7.59 4.88 -10.44
CA ALA A 162 6.68 5.90 -9.93
C ALA A 162 5.20 5.60 -10.26
N VAL A 163 4.93 4.95 -11.39
CA VAL A 163 3.58 4.45 -11.73
C VAL A 163 3.25 3.21 -10.91
N ASP A 164 4.20 2.28 -10.78
CA ASP A 164 4.01 1.00 -10.13
C ASP A 164 3.82 1.11 -8.62
N ASN A 165 4.54 2.01 -7.96
CA ASN A 165 4.42 2.27 -6.53
C ASN A 165 3.09 2.96 -6.20
N GLY A 166 2.62 3.88 -7.05
CA GLY A 166 1.34 4.57 -6.88
C GLY A 166 1.12 5.11 -5.46
N LEU A 167 -0.07 4.95 -4.91
CA LEU A 167 -0.41 5.29 -3.52
C LEU A 167 -0.07 4.16 -2.53
N HIS A 168 0.52 3.06 -2.98
CA HIS A 168 0.83 1.91 -2.13
C HIS A 168 1.87 2.24 -1.04
N TYR A 169 2.88 3.03 -1.41
CA TYR A 169 3.94 3.49 -0.51
C TYR A 169 3.69 4.91 0.02
N VAL A 170 2.42 5.30 0.07
CA VAL A 170 2.01 6.61 0.56
C VAL A 170 1.34 6.42 1.91
N PHE A 171 2.02 6.85 2.97
CA PHE A 171 1.52 6.78 4.35
C PHE A 171 1.11 8.16 4.85
N ASN A 172 0.13 8.19 5.74
CA ASN A 172 -0.28 9.41 6.45
C ASN A 172 0.67 9.77 7.62
N ASP A 173 1.63 8.90 7.96
CA ASP A 173 2.63 9.11 9.03
C ASP A 173 4.01 9.48 8.43
N PRO A 174 4.37 10.78 8.37
CA PRO A 174 5.61 11.26 7.75
C PRO A 174 6.88 10.91 8.54
N ASP A 175 6.76 10.36 9.75
CA ASP A 175 7.89 10.02 10.63
C ASP A 175 8.32 8.55 10.50
N ASN A 176 7.54 7.71 9.80
CA ASN A 176 7.82 6.29 9.53
C ASN A 176 8.08 5.95 8.05
N ASP A 177 8.32 6.97 7.22
CA ASP A 177 8.56 6.79 5.77
C ASP A 177 9.92 6.10 5.49
N GLU A 178 9.99 4.77 5.51
CA GLU A 178 11.04 4.06 4.78
C GLU A 178 10.74 4.18 3.27
N PRO A 179 11.71 4.62 2.44
CA PRO A 179 11.48 4.71 1.01
C PRO A 179 11.23 3.31 0.44
N PRO A 180 10.36 3.17 -0.59
CA PRO A 180 10.21 1.90 -1.28
C PRO A 180 11.56 1.36 -1.74
N PRO A 181 11.74 0.03 -1.75
CA PRO A 181 12.91 -0.57 -2.37
C PRO A 181 13.03 -0.06 -3.81
N LEU A 182 14.26 0.27 -4.20
CA LEU A 182 14.54 0.68 -5.57
C LEU A 182 14.67 -0.59 -6.41
N GLU A 183 13.87 -0.68 -7.46
CA GLU A 183 13.98 -1.81 -8.38
C GLU A 183 15.29 -1.74 -9.16
N GLN A 184 15.79 -2.94 -9.48
CA GLN A 184 17.01 -3.11 -10.26
C GLN A 184 16.70 -3.37 -11.73
N SER A 185 15.52 -3.93 -12.01
CA SER A 185 15.03 -4.25 -13.35
C SER A 185 13.59 -3.81 -13.57
N LEU A 186 13.24 -3.58 -14.84
CA LEU A 186 11.85 -3.37 -15.27
C LEU A 186 10.97 -4.62 -15.08
N ASP A 187 11.59 -5.79 -14.95
CA ASP A 187 10.90 -7.06 -14.72
C ASP A 187 10.46 -7.22 -13.26
N ASP A 188 11.06 -6.45 -12.34
CA ASP A 188 10.81 -6.52 -10.90
C ASP A 188 9.58 -5.69 -10.47
N LEU A 189 8.99 -4.92 -11.40
CA LEU A 189 7.76 -4.18 -11.14
C LEU A 189 6.63 -5.12 -10.70
N PHE A 190 5.83 -4.66 -9.75
CA PHE A 190 4.85 -5.47 -9.06
C PHE A 190 3.51 -5.53 -9.82
N ARG A 191 2.92 -4.38 -10.18
CA ARG A 191 1.56 -4.28 -10.77
C ARG A 191 1.58 -4.10 -12.28
N TYR A 192 2.60 -3.41 -12.77
CA TYR A 192 2.76 -3.08 -14.16
C TYR A 192 3.85 -3.94 -14.80
N THR A 193 3.65 -4.33 -16.05
CA THR A 193 4.71 -4.80 -16.93
C THR A 193 5.18 -3.62 -17.76
N ALA A 194 6.46 -3.29 -17.66
CA ALA A 194 7.04 -2.20 -18.41
C ALA A 194 7.45 -2.62 -19.82
N VAL A 195 7.17 -1.76 -20.80
CA VAL A 195 7.55 -2.00 -22.20
C VAL A 195 8.13 -0.74 -22.82
N GLU A 196 9.37 -0.86 -23.29
CA GLU A 196 10.01 0.17 -24.09
C GLU A 196 9.63 0.03 -25.58
N LEU A 197 9.21 1.13 -26.21
CA LEU A 197 8.93 1.18 -27.65
C LEU A 197 10.15 1.69 -28.41
N ASP A 198 10.45 1.18 -29.61
CA ASP A 198 11.62 1.61 -30.41
C ASP A 198 11.58 3.10 -30.85
N GLY A 199 10.47 3.79 -30.59
CA GLY A 199 10.33 5.23 -30.75
C GLY A 199 8.90 5.68 -30.44
N HIS A 200 8.66 6.98 -30.59
CA HIS A 200 7.34 7.55 -30.40
C HIS A 200 6.35 7.04 -31.47
N VAL A 201 5.23 6.49 -31.02
CA VAL A 201 4.09 6.08 -31.85
C VAL A 201 2.83 6.86 -31.47
N SER A 202 1.93 7.03 -32.44
CA SER A 202 0.62 7.63 -32.16
C SER A 202 -0.20 6.74 -31.23
N THR A 203 -1.07 7.35 -30.42
CA THR A 203 -1.92 6.64 -29.47
C THR A 203 -2.81 5.58 -30.11
N ASN A 204 -3.30 5.84 -31.33
CA ASN A 204 -4.09 4.87 -32.10
C ASN A 204 -3.29 3.62 -32.48
N GLU A 205 -2.02 3.81 -32.86
CA GLU A 205 -1.13 2.70 -33.19
C GLU A 205 -0.76 1.91 -31.93
N LEU A 206 -0.50 2.62 -30.83
CA LEU A 206 -0.20 2.02 -29.55
C LEU A 206 -1.34 1.13 -29.04
N CYS A 207 -2.60 1.53 -29.20
CA CYS A 207 -3.74 0.68 -28.85
C CYS A 207 -3.78 -0.62 -29.65
N LYS A 208 -3.52 -0.56 -30.96
CA LYS A 208 -3.49 -1.77 -31.80
C LYS A 208 -2.35 -2.70 -31.39
N GLN A 209 -1.19 -2.13 -31.06
CA GLN A 209 -0.03 -2.91 -30.60
C GLN A 209 -0.32 -3.54 -29.23
N HIS A 210 -0.94 -2.79 -28.33
CA HIS A 210 -1.31 -3.29 -27.00
C HIS A 210 -2.32 -4.43 -27.09
N GLN A 211 -3.39 -4.30 -27.88
CA GLN A 211 -4.36 -5.38 -28.07
C GLN A 211 -3.70 -6.65 -28.57
N ARG A 212 -2.84 -6.57 -29.59
CA ARG A 212 -2.10 -7.74 -30.10
C ARG A 212 -1.19 -8.36 -29.02
N ARG A 213 -0.45 -7.53 -28.28
CA ARG A 213 0.43 -8.02 -27.21
C ARG A 213 -0.37 -8.70 -26.11
N ALA A 214 -1.46 -8.08 -25.66
CA ALA A 214 -2.29 -8.60 -24.58
C ALA A 214 -3.16 -9.81 -25.00
N GLU A 215 -3.27 -10.11 -26.30
CA GLU A 215 -3.77 -11.41 -26.78
C GLU A 215 -2.71 -12.53 -26.64
N GLU A 216 -1.43 -12.19 -26.80
CA GLU A 216 -0.30 -13.12 -26.75
C GLU A 216 0.26 -13.31 -25.32
N THR A 217 -0.11 -12.44 -24.39
CA THR A 217 0.41 -12.36 -23.02
C THR A 217 -0.74 -12.20 -22.03
N ASN A 218 -0.58 -12.62 -20.77
CA ASN A 218 -1.63 -12.52 -19.74
C ASN A 218 -1.79 -11.09 -19.18
N LEU A 219 -1.86 -10.08 -20.06
CA LEU A 219 -1.96 -8.67 -19.72
C LEU A 219 -3.38 -8.15 -19.89
N ASP A 220 -3.73 -7.07 -19.21
CA ASP A 220 -5.00 -6.38 -19.45
C ASP A 220 -5.07 -5.94 -20.92
N GLN A 221 -6.20 -6.17 -21.57
CA GLN A 221 -6.38 -5.90 -23.01
C GLN A 221 -7.01 -4.54 -23.27
N ASP A 222 -7.66 -3.96 -22.26
CA ASP A 222 -8.47 -2.78 -22.35
C ASP A 222 -7.74 -1.56 -21.81
N ARG A 223 -6.76 -1.72 -20.92
CA ARG A 223 -6.19 -0.64 -20.12
C ARG A 223 -4.68 -0.68 -20.06
N PHE A 224 -4.07 0.48 -20.24
CA PHE A 224 -2.63 0.64 -20.10
C PHE A 224 -2.24 2.09 -19.81
N ALA A 225 -1.04 2.25 -19.26
CA ALA A 225 -0.39 3.50 -18.94
C ALA A 225 0.70 3.83 -19.96
N VAL A 226 0.95 5.12 -20.18
CA VAL A 226 1.97 5.61 -21.10
C VAL A 226 2.76 6.75 -20.46
N VAL A 227 4.07 6.58 -20.46
CA VAL A 227 5.03 7.65 -20.21
C VAL A 227 5.35 8.27 -21.57
N ASP A 228 4.87 9.49 -21.82
CA ASP A 228 5.15 10.27 -23.03
C ASP A 228 5.97 11.52 -22.70
N ASP A 229 6.33 12.30 -23.72
CA ASP A 229 7.15 13.52 -23.52
C ASP A 229 6.46 14.60 -22.66
N ARG A 230 5.13 14.47 -22.42
CA ARG A 230 4.37 15.38 -21.56
C ARG A 230 4.38 14.95 -20.09
N PHE A 231 4.98 13.80 -19.77
CA PHE A 231 5.03 13.27 -18.41
C PHE A 231 5.51 14.29 -17.35
N PRO A 232 6.58 15.09 -17.56
CA PRO A 232 7.03 16.03 -16.54
C PRO A 232 5.98 17.07 -16.14
N GLU A 233 5.14 17.49 -17.08
CA GLU A 233 4.12 18.53 -16.85
C GLU A 233 2.76 17.94 -16.49
N LYS A 234 2.38 16.85 -17.15
CA LYS A 234 1.02 16.28 -17.12
C LYS A 234 0.94 14.96 -16.37
N GLY A 235 2.07 14.28 -16.17
CA GLY A 235 2.11 12.93 -15.63
C GLY A 235 1.79 11.86 -16.68
N VAL A 236 1.53 10.65 -16.20
CA VAL A 236 1.21 9.46 -17.00
C VAL A 236 -0.06 9.71 -17.81
N LEU A 237 -0.06 9.30 -19.08
CA LEU A 237 -1.28 9.17 -19.86
C LEU A 237 -1.92 7.81 -19.54
N LEU A 238 -3.13 7.81 -19.00
CA LEU A 238 -3.92 6.61 -18.72
C LEU A 238 -4.91 6.39 -19.85
N LEU A 239 -5.04 5.15 -20.34
CA LEU A 239 -5.88 4.85 -21.51
C LEU A 239 -6.78 3.66 -21.31
N GLN A 240 -7.98 3.79 -21.87
CA GLN A 240 -8.89 2.70 -22.18
C GLN A 240 -8.97 2.54 -23.70
N VAL A 241 -8.83 1.30 -24.18
CA VAL A 241 -8.91 0.98 -25.60
C VAL A 241 -10.35 1.14 -26.08
N GLU A 242 -11.32 0.43 -25.47
CA GLU A 242 -12.73 0.60 -25.80
C GLU A 242 -13.70 0.64 -24.60
N PRO A 243 -14.69 1.56 -24.58
CA PRO A 243 -14.77 2.74 -25.44
C PRO A 243 -13.51 3.61 -25.27
N ARG A 244 -13.03 4.18 -26.37
CA ARG A 244 -11.82 5.00 -26.38
C ARG A 244 -11.88 6.14 -25.37
N ARG A 245 -11.00 6.12 -24.38
CA ARG A 245 -10.84 7.19 -23.38
C ARG A 245 -9.37 7.35 -22.99
N GLU A 246 -8.96 8.57 -22.70
CA GLU A 246 -7.60 8.87 -22.29
C GLU A 246 -7.54 10.19 -21.51
N PHE A 247 -6.73 10.23 -20.45
CA PHE A 247 -6.44 11.45 -19.70
C PHE A 247 -5.09 11.36 -19.00
N HIS A 248 -4.50 12.50 -18.67
CA HIS A 248 -3.25 12.54 -17.92
C HIS A 248 -3.50 12.66 -16.42
N CYS A 249 -2.68 11.97 -15.62
CA CYS A 249 -2.65 12.08 -14.18
C CYS A 249 -1.20 11.99 -13.67
N LYS A 250 -0.87 12.78 -12.64
CA LYS A 250 0.45 12.71 -12.00
C LYS A 250 0.50 11.56 -10.98
N PRO A 251 1.64 10.86 -10.85
CA PRO A 251 1.92 10.06 -9.67
C PRO A 251 1.85 10.92 -8.39
N PRO A 252 1.55 10.31 -7.22
CA PRO A 252 1.31 8.88 -7.01
C PRO A 252 -0.09 8.40 -7.43
N ALA A 253 -1.08 9.29 -7.51
CA ALA A 253 -2.47 8.92 -7.82
C ALA A 253 -2.60 8.10 -9.12
N ALA A 254 -1.87 8.49 -10.17
CA ALA A 254 -1.92 7.81 -11.47
C ALA A 254 -1.61 6.30 -11.43
N GLY A 255 -0.82 5.85 -10.46
CA GLY A 255 -0.47 4.43 -10.30
C GLY A 255 -1.65 3.54 -9.93
N GLU A 256 -2.64 4.10 -9.21
CA GLU A 256 -3.80 3.36 -8.71
C GLU A 256 -5.01 3.38 -9.65
N LEU A 257 -5.16 4.42 -10.47
CA LEU A 257 -6.44 4.67 -11.15
C LEU A 257 -6.83 3.58 -12.15
N LEU A 258 -5.87 3.09 -12.96
CA LEU A 258 -6.14 1.99 -13.87
C LEU A 258 -6.42 0.69 -13.11
N TRP A 259 -5.74 0.51 -11.98
CA TRP A 259 -5.92 -0.64 -11.11
C TRP A 259 -7.31 -0.66 -10.46
N TRP A 260 -7.72 0.41 -9.79
CA TRP A 260 -9.06 0.53 -9.21
C TRP A 260 -10.15 0.39 -10.25
N ASN A 261 -9.87 0.82 -11.48
CA ASN A 261 -10.76 0.54 -12.59
C ASN A 261 -10.76 -0.95 -12.96
N ALA A 262 -9.60 -1.59 -13.10
CA ALA A 262 -9.40 -3.01 -13.43
C ALA A 262 -10.23 -3.93 -12.55
N ILE A 263 -10.15 -3.74 -11.23
CA ILE A 263 -10.88 -4.58 -10.26
C ILE A 263 -12.37 -4.23 -10.12
N GLY A 264 -12.82 -3.13 -10.73
CA GLY A 264 -14.22 -2.70 -10.69
C GLY A 264 -14.57 -1.78 -9.52
N LEU A 265 -13.60 -1.37 -8.69
CA LEU A 265 -13.81 -0.42 -7.60
C LEU A 265 -14.33 0.93 -8.13
N MET A 266 -13.72 1.43 -9.19
CA MET A 266 -14.09 2.70 -9.83
C MET A 266 -14.41 2.51 -11.31
N SER A 267 -15.37 3.27 -11.82
CA SER A 267 -15.62 3.42 -13.25
C SER A 267 -14.63 4.40 -13.84
N TRP A 268 -14.54 4.41 -15.16
CA TRP A 268 -13.75 5.40 -15.87
C TRP A 268 -14.13 6.84 -15.50
N HIS A 269 -15.43 7.12 -15.34
CA HIS A 269 -15.88 8.46 -14.96
C HIS A 269 -15.43 8.84 -13.55
N GLU A 270 -15.47 7.90 -12.61
CA GLU A 270 -15.04 8.12 -11.24
C GLU A 270 -13.52 8.33 -11.13
N ILE A 271 -12.70 7.61 -11.92
CA ILE A 271 -11.25 7.86 -11.93
C ILE A 271 -10.88 9.18 -12.61
N GLU A 272 -11.62 9.62 -13.63
CA GLU A 272 -11.45 10.96 -14.25
C GLU A 272 -11.80 12.06 -13.24
N GLU A 273 -12.92 11.91 -12.53
CA GLU A 273 -13.32 12.81 -11.47
C GLU A 273 -12.27 12.85 -10.36
N PHE A 274 -11.80 11.68 -9.90
CA PHE A 274 -10.74 11.59 -8.89
C PHE A 274 -9.47 12.32 -9.35
N ALA A 275 -9.00 12.04 -10.56
CA ALA A 275 -7.81 12.67 -11.12
C ALA A 275 -7.95 14.20 -11.19
N SER A 276 -9.12 14.71 -11.55
CA SER A 276 -9.36 16.16 -11.65
C SER A 276 -9.25 16.91 -10.30
N HIS A 277 -9.54 16.22 -9.19
CA HIS A 277 -9.46 16.79 -7.83
C HIS A 277 -8.10 16.56 -7.17
N HIS A 278 -7.33 15.57 -7.63
CA HIS A 278 -6.15 15.07 -6.94
C HIS A 278 -4.87 15.07 -7.81
N SER A 279 -4.91 15.60 -9.04
CA SER A 279 -3.76 15.65 -9.96
C SER A 279 -2.57 16.47 -9.46
N GLY A 280 -2.73 17.22 -8.37
CA GLY A 280 -1.71 18.06 -7.74
C GLY A 280 -1.23 17.54 -6.39
N MET A 281 -1.57 16.31 -5.99
CA MET A 281 -1.05 15.73 -4.76
C MET A 281 0.45 15.47 -4.90
N GLU A 282 1.25 16.31 -4.27
CA GLU A 282 2.70 16.14 -4.17
C GLU A 282 3.02 15.44 -2.85
N TYR A 283 3.32 14.14 -2.91
CA TYR A 283 3.92 13.45 -1.77
C TYR A 283 5.43 13.69 -1.77
N ARG A 284 6.00 13.89 -0.58
CA ARG A 284 7.41 14.22 -0.37
C ARG A 284 8.35 13.23 -1.07
N TRP A 285 8.01 11.94 -1.09
CA TRP A 285 8.74 10.92 -1.83
C TRP A 285 8.63 11.09 -3.36
N THR A 286 7.43 11.34 -3.90
CA THR A 286 7.24 11.61 -5.34
C THR A 286 8.03 12.84 -5.78
N VAL A 287 8.06 13.89 -4.93
CA VAL A 287 8.90 15.07 -5.13
C VAL A 287 10.39 14.70 -5.12
N ASP A 288 10.84 13.85 -4.20
CA ASP A 288 12.24 13.41 -4.14
C ASP A 288 12.64 12.54 -5.34
N CYS A 289 11.81 11.60 -5.80
CA CYS A 289 12.04 10.84 -7.02
C CYS A 289 12.07 11.74 -8.26
N MET A 290 11.09 12.63 -8.40
CA MET A 290 11.06 13.59 -9.52
C MET A 290 12.22 14.58 -9.47
N THR A 291 12.65 15.00 -8.29
CA THR A 291 13.81 15.89 -8.10
C THR A 291 15.13 15.17 -8.37
N ARG A 292 15.26 13.89 -8.00
CA ARG A 292 16.42 13.07 -8.36
C ARG A 292 16.52 12.85 -9.87
N LEU A 293 15.39 12.57 -10.53
CA LEU A 293 15.30 12.47 -11.99
C LEU A 293 15.73 13.77 -12.67
N GLN A 294 15.30 14.93 -12.16
CA GLN A 294 15.72 16.24 -12.68
C GLN A 294 17.22 16.52 -12.48
N ARG A 295 17.82 16.05 -11.37
CA ARG A 295 19.28 16.18 -11.14
C ARG A 295 20.09 15.26 -12.05
N GLU A 296 19.59 14.04 -12.30
CA GLU A 296 20.25 13.07 -13.18
C GLU A 296 20.18 13.53 -14.65
N ALA A 297 19.01 14.01 -15.11
CA ALA A 297 18.83 14.63 -16.43
C ALA A 297 19.63 15.95 -16.60
N GLY A 298 19.79 16.72 -15.52
CA GLY A 298 20.53 17.98 -15.51
C GLY A 298 22.06 17.85 -15.51
N SER A 299 22.60 16.66 -15.26
CA SER A 299 24.06 16.41 -15.20
C SER A 299 24.76 16.38 -16.57
N GLY A 300 24.02 16.57 -17.66
CA GLY A 300 24.53 16.62 -19.03
C GLY A 300 24.98 18.00 -19.55
N SER A 301 25.02 19.05 -18.73
CA SER A 301 25.41 20.40 -19.20
C SER A 301 26.74 20.86 -18.60
N LYS A 302 27.69 21.12 -19.50
CA LYS A 302 29.09 21.55 -19.28
C LYS A 302 29.23 22.64 -18.20
N ASP A 303 30.26 22.47 -17.37
CA ASP A 303 30.88 23.53 -16.58
C ASP A 303 31.07 24.83 -17.39
N PRO A 304 30.90 25.98 -16.75
CA PRO A 304 31.78 27.11 -16.97
C PRO A 304 32.71 27.22 -15.76
N ASP A 305 33.94 26.80 -16.04
CA ASP A 305 35.17 27.21 -15.40
C ASP A 305 35.18 28.72 -15.11
N THR A 306 35.15 29.10 -13.83
CA THR A 306 35.79 30.35 -13.35
C THR A 306 36.36 30.09 -11.96
N GLY A 307 37.65 29.82 -11.92
CA GLY A 307 38.42 29.73 -10.70
C GLY A 307 38.55 31.04 -9.92
N VAL A 308 39.10 30.93 -8.71
CA VAL A 308 40.35 31.57 -8.26
C VAL A 308 40.42 31.46 -6.73
N ALA A 309 41.30 30.55 -6.29
CA ALA A 309 42.39 30.75 -5.34
C ALA A 309 42.15 30.89 -3.81
N ASN A 310 42.84 29.95 -3.14
CA ASN A 310 43.74 30.11 -1.98
C ASN A 310 43.14 30.16 -0.56
N SER A 311 43.47 29.13 0.22
CA SER A 311 44.64 29.22 1.13
C SER A 311 45.05 27.85 1.66
N ASP A 312 46.36 27.63 1.62
CA ASP A 312 47.12 26.45 2.01
C ASP A 312 47.17 26.14 3.51
N ASP A 313 47.66 24.91 3.76
CA ASP A 313 48.48 24.43 4.89
C ASP A 313 47.79 24.08 6.22
N SER A 314 47.78 22.79 6.58
CA SER A 314 49.00 22.13 7.08
C SER A 314 48.75 20.66 7.43
N ASP A 315 49.61 19.78 6.91
CA ASP A 315 49.76 18.38 7.28
C ASP A 315 50.34 18.22 8.70
N HIS A 316 49.78 17.30 9.49
CA HIS A 316 50.57 16.49 10.42
C HIS A 316 50.08 15.04 10.43
N VAL A 317 51.04 14.16 10.15
CA VAL A 317 50.96 12.70 10.10
C VAL A 317 51.18 12.15 11.51
N GLU A 318 50.31 11.25 12.01
CA GLU A 318 50.79 10.08 12.75
C GLU A 318 49.78 8.91 12.76
N LYS A 319 50.25 7.82 12.13
CA LYS A 319 50.01 6.39 12.34
C LYS A 319 48.89 5.93 13.30
N GLY A 320 47.88 5.32 12.68
CA GLY A 320 47.52 3.91 12.88
C GLY A 320 47.08 3.46 14.26
N GLU A 321 45.77 3.32 14.43
CA GLU A 321 45.17 2.19 15.15
C GLU A 321 43.74 1.96 14.65
N ALA A 322 43.39 0.69 14.50
CA ALA A 322 42.18 0.21 13.84
C ALA A 322 40.89 0.70 14.52
N THR A 323 39.93 1.15 13.73
CA THR A 323 38.51 1.10 14.13
C THR A 323 37.68 0.59 12.95
N GLN A 324 37.38 -0.70 13.05
CA GLN A 324 36.36 -1.39 12.29
C GLN A 324 35.01 -0.67 12.45
N HIS A 325 34.24 -0.64 11.36
CA HIS A 325 32.80 -0.40 11.26
C HIS A 325 32.06 -0.31 12.60
N ALA A 326 31.78 0.91 13.06
CA ALA A 326 30.68 1.16 13.97
C ALA A 326 29.40 1.23 13.14
N GLU A 327 28.78 0.07 12.88
CA GLU A 327 27.37 0.01 12.51
C GLU A 327 26.58 0.84 13.52
N LYS A 328 25.81 1.82 13.04
CA LYS A 328 24.92 2.64 13.86
C LYS A 328 23.90 1.71 14.53
N ARG A 329 24.06 1.47 15.82
CA ARG A 329 23.12 0.71 16.65
C ARG A 329 21.71 1.30 16.50
N ARG A 330 20.76 0.51 15.99
CA ARG A 330 19.37 0.94 15.72
C ARG A 330 18.50 1.01 16.99
N PHE A 331 18.75 0.14 17.99
CA PHE A 331 17.94 0.05 19.21
C PHE A 331 18.80 -0.02 20.47
N ARG A 332 18.27 0.53 21.57
CA ARG A 332 18.74 0.40 22.94
C ARG A 332 17.70 -0.39 23.74
N TYR A 333 18.15 -1.24 24.65
CA TYR A 333 17.25 -2.07 25.47
C TYR A 333 17.23 -1.54 26.89
N TYR A 334 16.06 -1.51 27.52
CA TYR A 334 15.87 -1.04 28.88
C TYR A 334 15.12 -2.09 29.69
N SER A 335 15.56 -2.36 30.92
CA SER A 335 14.75 -3.14 31.85
C SER A 335 13.85 -2.21 32.67
N THR A 336 12.61 -2.64 32.90
CA THR A 336 11.61 -1.87 33.63
C THR A 336 11.45 -2.37 35.06
N ARG A 337 10.88 -1.52 35.93
CA ARG A 337 10.61 -1.88 37.33
C ARG A 337 9.65 -3.06 37.45
N LEU A 338 8.72 -3.21 36.50
CA LEU A 338 7.81 -4.35 36.41
C LEU A 338 8.43 -5.58 35.72
N GLY A 339 9.75 -5.58 35.50
CA GLY A 339 10.49 -6.74 34.98
C GLY A 339 10.33 -6.96 33.48
N LYS A 340 9.88 -5.95 32.73
CA LYS A 340 9.80 -5.99 31.27
C LYS A 340 11.12 -5.54 30.64
N VAL A 341 11.34 -5.90 29.38
CA VAL A 341 12.43 -5.37 28.57
C VAL A 341 11.83 -4.65 27.38
N ILE A 342 12.21 -3.39 27.20
CA ILE A 342 11.69 -2.52 26.14
C ILE A 342 12.85 -2.09 25.26
N ALA A 343 12.64 -2.19 23.94
CA ALA A 343 13.56 -1.63 22.96
C ALA A 343 13.11 -0.21 22.60
N SER A 344 14.05 0.73 22.55
CA SER A 344 13.81 2.11 22.11
C SER A 344 14.90 2.56 21.15
N MET A 345 14.51 3.30 20.13
CA MET A 345 15.45 3.99 19.24
C MET A 345 16.01 5.26 19.88
N GLU A 346 15.26 5.86 20.80
CA GLU A 346 15.65 7.06 21.54
C GLU A 346 16.35 6.71 22.86
N PRO A 347 17.44 7.39 23.20
CA PRO A 347 18.08 7.23 24.50
C PRO A 347 17.22 7.84 25.61
N TYR A 348 16.90 7.05 26.63
CA TYR A 348 16.24 7.55 27.84
C TYR A 348 17.24 7.73 28.98
N GLU A 349 17.07 8.80 29.76
CA GLU A 349 17.73 8.92 31.05
C GLU A 349 17.14 7.90 32.02
N VAL A 350 18.00 7.24 32.80
CA VAL A 350 17.58 6.22 33.76
C VAL A 350 17.86 6.74 35.18
N PRO A 351 16.84 6.80 36.07
CA PRO A 351 15.46 6.34 35.87
C PRO A 351 14.56 7.36 35.17
N SER A 352 13.61 6.88 34.36
CA SER A 352 12.52 7.71 33.80
C SER A 352 11.19 6.95 33.78
N THR A 353 10.10 7.67 34.08
CA THR A 353 8.74 7.13 34.08
C THR A 353 8.09 7.30 32.72
N PHE A 354 7.30 6.30 32.32
CA PHE A 354 6.54 6.33 31.08
C PHE A 354 5.21 5.58 31.28
N THR A 355 4.26 5.83 30.39
CA THR A 355 2.99 5.09 30.35
C THR A 355 2.98 4.15 29.17
N ARG A 356 2.50 2.93 29.39
CA ARG A 356 2.33 1.92 28.34
C ARG A 356 0.93 1.31 28.35
N PRO A 357 0.48 0.76 27.22
CA PRO A 357 -0.71 -0.09 27.19
C PRO A 357 -0.60 -1.22 28.22
N ARG A 358 -1.75 -1.60 28.79
CA ARG A 358 -1.85 -2.68 29.76
C ARG A 358 -1.79 -4.03 29.03
N GLU A 359 -0.98 -4.94 29.54
CA GLU A 359 -0.92 -6.33 29.08
C GLU A 359 -1.62 -7.24 30.09
N GLU A 360 -2.01 -8.46 29.67
CA GLU A 360 -2.69 -9.44 30.54
C GLU A 360 -1.92 -9.75 31.83
N SER A 361 -0.59 -9.68 31.79
CA SER A 361 0.28 -9.93 32.95
C SER A 361 0.23 -8.85 34.03
N ASP A 362 -0.32 -7.67 33.75
CA ASP A 362 -0.34 -6.52 34.66
C ASP A 362 -1.54 -6.55 35.63
N GLY A 363 -2.46 -7.51 35.49
CA GLY A 363 -3.67 -7.62 36.31
C GLY A 363 -4.63 -6.43 36.11
N VAL A 364 -5.60 -6.28 37.02
CA VAL A 364 -6.54 -5.14 37.03
C VAL A 364 -5.93 -4.00 37.85
N GLY A 365 -6.13 -2.74 37.44
CA GLY A 365 -5.70 -1.57 38.20
C GLY A 365 -6.27 -1.54 39.62
N GLU A 366 -5.61 -0.82 40.54
CA GLU A 366 -6.04 -0.73 41.95
C GLU A 366 -7.47 -0.17 42.13
N ASP A 367 -7.99 0.50 41.11
CA ASP A 367 -9.34 1.10 41.03
C ASP A 367 -10.37 0.21 40.30
N GLY A 368 -9.97 -0.98 39.85
CA GLY A 368 -10.84 -1.88 39.07
C GLY A 368 -11.05 -1.45 37.63
N GLN A 369 -10.37 -0.41 37.13
CA GLN A 369 -10.50 0.08 35.75
C GLN A 369 -9.35 -0.43 34.87
N ILE A 370 -9.65 -0.61 33.58
CA ILE A 370 -8.67 -0.96 32.56
C ILE A 370 -8.12 0.35 31.99
N GLY A 371 -6.95 0.77 32.48
CA GLY A 371 -6.23 1.97 32.02
C GLY A 371 -4.73 1.69 31.79
N PRO A 372 -4.01 2.63 31.16
CA PRO A 372 -2.58 2.51 30.90
C PRO A 372 -1.80 2.34 32.20
N VAL A 373 -0.67 1.63 32.13
CA VAL A 373 0.19 1.33 33.28
C VAL A 373 1.37 2.29 33.27
N GLU A 374 1.62 2.95 34.40
CA GLU A 374 2.85 3.70 34.62
C GLU A 374 3.96 2.73 35.03
N ASP A 375 5.06 2.74 34.29
CA ASP A 375 6.25 1.94 34.56
C ASP A 375 7.49 2.85 34.54
N THR A 376 8.64 2.31 34.91
CA THR A 376 9.89 3.07 35.03
C THR A 376 11.03 2.29 34.41
N PHE A 377 11.80 2.93 33.53
CA PHE A 377 13.08 2.39 33.08
C PHE A 377 14.07 2.40 34.26
N VAL A 378 14.67 1.25 34.58
CA VAL A 378 15.54 1.07 35.76
C VAL A 378 17.00 0.92 35.37
N GLU A 379 17.29 0.36 34.20
CA GLU A 379 18.64 0.22 33.65
C GLU A 379 18.60 0.11 32.12
N GLU A 380 19.64 0.62 31.46
CA GLU A 380 19.92 0.29 30.05
C GLU A 380 20.69 -1.03 30.01
N LEU A 381 20.18 -1.99 29.23
CA LEU A 381 20.74 -3.31 29.02
C LEU A 381 21.78 -3.29 27.88
N PRO A 382 22.72 -4.25 27.85
CA PRO A 382 23.67 -4.40 26.76
C PRO A 382 22.98 -4.51 25.39
N TRP A 383 23.61 -3.97 24.34
CA TRP A 383 23.06 -3.98 22.98
C TRP A 383 22.85 -5.41 22.42
N ASP A 384 23.56 -6.40 22.95
CA ASP A 384 23.49 -7.81 22.57
C ASP A 384 22.64 -8.64 23.55
N TYR A 385 21.78 -8.01 24.36
CA TYR A 385 20.98 -8.66 25.40
C TYR A 385 20.20 -9.89 24.90
N TYR A 386 19.57 -9.81 23.73
CA TYR A 386 18.85 -10.94 23.12
C TYR A 386 19.76 -11.91 22.36
N LEU A 387 20.89 -11.44 21.82
CA LEU A 387 21.85 -12.30 21.09
C LEU A 387 22.58 -13.27 22.04
N LYS A 388 22.81 -12.88 23.29
CA LYS A 388 23.42 -13.73 24.31
C LYS A 388 22.44 -14.65 25.03
N LYS A 389 21.13 -14.45 24.85
CA LYS A 389 20.11 -15.27 25.53
C LYS A 389 19.95 -16.65 24.89
N ASP A 390 20.29 -16.77 23.60
CA ASP A 390 20.25 -18.03 22.85
C ASP A 390 21.52 -18.90 23.04
N ASP A 391 22.59 -18.35 23.61
CA ASP A 391 23.79 -19.11 24.00
C ASP A 391 23.66 -19.78 25.40
N ALA A 392 22.54 -19.55 26.08
CA ALA A 392 22.22 -20.13 27.38
C ALA A 392 20.96 -21.02 27.31
N LYS A 393 21.01 -22.05 26.48
CA LYS A 393 20.13 -23.23 26.56
C LYS A 393 20.91 -24.53 26.45
#